data_AF-A0AAV9D6U0-F1
#
_entry.id   AF-A0AAV9D6U0-F1
#
_cell.length_a   1.000
_cell.length_b   1.000
_cell.length_c   1.000
_cell.angle_alpha   90.00
_cell.angle_beta   90.00
_cell.angle_gamma   90.00
#
_symmetry.space_group_name_H-M   'P 1'
#
loop_
_entity.id
_entity.type
_entity.pdbx_description
1 polymer ?
#
loop_
_entity_poly.entity_id
_entity_poly.type
_entity_poly.pdbx_seq_one_letter_code
_entity_poly.pdbx_strand_id
1 'polypeptide(L)'
;MATLRRALAHHRPPSMCRTKTTTAQDVAARAMDPIFERLMDGYKNLLKVVSVRDLILSSPNKSLPVYDLDKLSQKLHLNKGASHFIHKYPHIFSFSKPLLSLTDAAIEIHRRESAAIEATAPAVIDRLVRLLSMATATAHSVPLRAIIRIRRELGLPDDFERTIISRNPDFFSLRDNPRERNTHILILNPKPSCFNFTPSVETWRKRCSSPSPCPEMEFAFKNGYPQSEQGIQDKGEGVAEAALPRARTKRGGDQELGLVGWRNGRWGLSMNF
;
A
#
# COMPACT_ATOMS: atom_id res chain seq x y z
N MET A 1 -15.21 6.39 84.39
CA MET A 1 -14.05 7.05 83.76
C MET A 1 -13.70 6.29 82.49
N ALA A 2 -13.83 6.97 81.36
CA ALA A 2 -13.60 6.45 80.02
C ALA A 2 -12.12 6.13 79.76
N THR A 3 -11.84 5.17 78.89
CA THR A 3 -10.72 5.33 77.94
C THR A 3 -11.00 4.54 76.68
N LEU A 4 -11.36 5.30 75.65
CA LEU A 4 -11.64 4.90 74.28
C LEU A 4 -10.30 4.59 73.58
N ARG A 5 -10.03 3.34 73.23
CA ARG A 5 -8.91 2.98 72.36
C ARG A 5 -9.33 3.18 70.90
N ARG A 6 -8.70 4.19 70.29
CA ARG A 6 -8.83 4.63 68.90
C ARG A 6 -8.34 3.52 67.96
N ALA A 7 -9.26 2.90 67.20
CA ALA A 7 -8.90 1.96 66.14
C ALA A 7 -8.40 2.74 64.91
N LEU A 8 -7.16 2.48 64.51
CA LEU A 8 -6.57 3.00 63.28
C LEU A 8 -7.16 2.22 62.09
N ALA A 9 -8.05 2.86 61.34
CA ALA A 9 -8.51 2.33 60.06
C ALA A 9 -7.36 2.42 59.05
N HIS A 10 -6.81 1.27 58.66
CA HIS A 10 -5.88 1.19 57.53
C HIS A 10 -6.65 1.51 56.24
N HIS A 11 -6.42 2.70 55.69
CA HIS A 11 -6.81 3.01 54.32
C HIS A 11 -6.00 2.13 53.36
N ARG A 12 -6.62 1.05 52.89
CA ARG A 12 -6.13 0.29 51.74
C ARG A 12 -6.28 1.20 50.51
N PRO A 13 -5.20 1.57 49.80
CA PRO A 13 -5.34 2.32 48.56
C PRO A 13 -6.18 1.48 47.59
N PRO A 14 -7.07 2.10 46.79
CA PRO A 14 -7.83 1.36 45.80
C PRO A 14 -6.85 0.59 44.93
N SER A 15 -7.00 -0.73 44.89
CA SER A 15 -6.25 -1.56 43.96
C SER A 15 -6.50 -0.98 42.58
N MET A 16 -5.45 -0.47 41.95
CA MET A 16 -5.51 -0.09 40.55
C MET A 16 -5.70 -1.39 39.77
N CYS A 17 -6.97 -1.80 39.63
CA CYS A 17 -7.38 -2.87 38.75
C CYS A 17 -6.98 -2.40 37.36
N ARG A 18 -5.85 -2.89 36.87
CA ARG A 18 -5.47 -2.78 35.47
C ARG A 18 -6.58 -3.47 34.70
N THR A 19 -7.54 -2.68 34.22
CA THR A 19 -8.54 -3.11 33.27
C THR A 19 -7.76 -3.69 32.10
N LYS A 20 -7.90 -5.00 31.90
CA LYS A 20 -7.41 -5.64 30.68
C LYS A 20 -8.32 -5.08 29.59
N THR A 21 -7.96 -3.95 29.00
CA THR A 21 -8.57 -3.52 27.76
C THR A 21 -8.33 -4.65 26.78
N THR A 22 -9.41 -5.33 26.43
CA THR A 22 -9.34 -6.34 25.37
C THR A 22 -9.01 -5.58 24.09
N THR A 23 -8.27 -6.19 23.17
CA THR A 23 -7.97 -5.61 21.86
C THR A 23 -9.21 -5.08 21.15
N ALA A 24 -10.41 -5.62 21.42
CA ALA A 24 -11.67 -5.11 20.91
C ALA A 24 -12.09 -3.74 21.47
N GLN A 25 -11.88 -3.48 22.77
CA GLN A 25 -12.17 -2.18 23.38
C GLN A 25 -11.22 -1.10 22.87
N ASP A 26 -9.93 -1.43 22.72
CA ASP A 26 -8.93 -0.51 22.17
C ASP A 26 -9.18 -0.22 20.68
N VAL A 27 -9.68 -1.20 19.92
CA VAL A 27 -10.08 -0.98 18.50
C VAL A 27 -11.34 -0.12 18.43
N ALA A 28 -12.34 -0.35 19.30
CA ALA A 28 -13.57 0.42 19.33
C ALA A 28 -13.37 1.88 19.78
N ALA A 29 -12.34 2.15 20.59
CA ALA A 29 -12.00 3.50 21.04
C ALA A 29 -11.19 4.30 20.01
N ARG A 30 -10.79 3.71 18.87
CA ARG A 30 -10.06 4.43 17.82
C ARG A 30 -10.98 5.45 17.17
N ALA A 31 -10.47 6.66 16.94
CA ALA A 31 -11.16 7.66 16.15
C ALA A 31 -11.31 7.14 14.71
N MET A 32 -12.55 6.86 14.31
CA MET A 32 -12.90 6.50 12.94
C MET A 32 -13.30 7.77 12.20
N ASP A 33 -12.71 8.02 11.04
CA ASP A 33 -13.11 9.14 10.19
C ASP A 33 -14.50 8.84 9.57
N PRO A 34 -15.54 9.63 9.88
CA PRO A 34 -16.89 9.39 9.36
C PRO A 34 -16.97 9.41 7.82
N ILE A 35 -16.10 10.17 7.15
CA ILE A 35 -16.04 10.22 5.69
C ILE A 35 -15.48 8.91 5.15
N PHE A 36 -14.38 8.45 5.73
CA PHE A 36 -13.76 7.18 5.37
C PHE A 36 -14.73 6.01 5.57
N GLU A 37 -15.43 5.95 6.71
CA GLU A 37 -16.40 4.88 6.98
C GLU A 37 -17.52 4.84 5.95
N ARG A 38 -18.05 6.00 5.55
CA ARG A 38 -19.07 6.08 4.50
C ARG A 38 -18.57 5.54 3.16
N LEU A 39 -17.33 5.87 2.80
CA LEU A 39 -16.70 5.35 1.58
C LEU A 39 -16.50 3.83 1.67
N MET A 40 -16.05 3.35 2.82
CA MET A 40 -15.84 1.92 3.08
C MET A 40 -17.15 1.13 3.03
N ASP A 41 -18.27 1.70 3.45
CA ASP A 41 -19.57 1.06 3.30
C ASP A 41 -20.00 0.92 1.83
N GLY A 42 -19.69 1.91 1.00
CA GLY A 42 -19.81 1.81 -0.46
C GLY A 42 -18.94 0.68 -1.03
N TYR A 43 -17.68 0.62 -0.61
CA TYR A 43 -16.74 -0.42 -1.03
C TYR A 43 -17.20 -1.83 -0.62
N LYS A 44 -17.72 -2.02 0.60
CA LYS A 44 -18.29 -3.30 1.05
C LYS A 44 -19.47 -3.75 0.19
N ASN A 45 -20.29 -2.81 -0.29
CA ASN A 45 -21.36 -3.14 -1.22
C ASN A 45 -20.83 -3.57 -2.58
N LEU A 46 -19.80 -2.90 -3.10
CA LEU A 46 -19.13 -3.27 -4.34
C LEU A 46 -18.56 -4.70 -4.27
N LEU A 47 -17.91 -5.07 -3.17
CA LEU A 47 -17.40 -6.43 -2.98
C LEU A 47 -18.49 -7.50 -3.09
N LYS A 48 -19.69 -7.23 -2.57
CA LYS A 48 -20.84 -8.14 -2.68
C LYS A 48 -21.31 -8.27 -4.12
N VAL A 49 -21.41 -7.14 -4.84
CA VAL A 49 -21.76 -7.11 -6.25
C VAL A 49 -20.76 -7.92 -7.08
N VAL A 50 -19.46 -7.70 -6.87
CA VAL A 50 -18.39 -8.45 -7.54
C VAL A 50 -18.50 -9.95 -7.24
N SER A 51 -18.74 -10.33 -5.99
CA SER A 51 -18.87 -11.74 -5.62
C SER A 51 -20.06 -12.43 -6.31
N VAL A 52 -21.21 -11.76 -6.40
CA VAL A 52 -22.39 -12.30 -7.10
C VAL A 52 -22.16 -12.34 -8.61
N ARG A 53 -21.54 -11.30 -9.18
CA ARG A 53 -21.14 -11.26 -10.59
C ARG A 53 -20.24 -12.43 -10.94
N ASP A 54 -19.18 -12.66 -10.16
CA ASP A 54 -18.20 -13.71 -10.40
C ASP A 54 -18.84 -15.11 -10.29
N LEU A 55 -19.83 -15.28 -9.40
CA LEU A 55 -20.63 -16.50 -9.30
C LEU A 55 -21.49 -16.73 -10.56
N ILE A 56 -22.13 -15.68 -11.09
CA ILE A 56 -22.91 -15.75 -12.32
C ILE A 56 -22.00 -16.11 -13.51
N LEU A 57 -20.84 -15.47 -13.61
CA LEU A 57 -19.87 -15.70 -14.69
C LEU A 57 -19.23 -17.08 -14.62
N SER A 58 -19.07 -17.65 -13.43
CA SER A 58 -18.58 -19.01 -13.22
C SER A 58 -19.62 -20.08 -13.56
N SER A 59 -20.90 -19.70 -13.69
CA SER A 59 -21.99 -20.62 -14.02
C SER A 59 -22.00 -20.92 -15.54
N PRO A 60 -22.24 -22.16 -15.99
CA PRO A 60 -22.16 -22.53 -17.40
C PRO A 60 -23.00 -21.67 -18.36
N ASN A 61 -24.20 -21.28 -17.92
CA ASN A 61 -25.15 -20.50 -18.72
C ASN A 61 -25.02 -18.98 -18.52
N LYS A 62 -23.99 -18.49 -17.80
CA LYS A 62 -23.85 -17.08 -17.39
C LYS A 62 -25.10 -16.54 -16.68
N SER A 63 -25.80 -17.43 -16.00
CA SER A 63 -27.05 -17.17 -15.28
C SER A 63 -27.11 -18.08 -14.06
N LEU A 64 -27.73 -17.58 -12.99
CA LEU A 64 -27.81 -18.26 -11.69
C LEU A 64 -29.27 -18.33 -11.22
N PRO A 65 -29.82 -19.50 -10.86
CA PRO A 65 -31.12 -19.56 -10.19
C PRO A 65 -31.11 -18.78 -8.87
N VAL A 66 -32.14 -17.98 -8.61
CA VAL A 66 -32.18 -17.16 -7.37
C VAL A 66 -32.17 -18.02 -6.11
N TYR A 67 -32.70 -19.24 -6.18
CA TYR A 67 -32.66 -20.21 -5.09
C TYR A 67 -31.22 -20.56 -4.67
N ASP A 68 -30.30 -20.71 -5.63
CA ASP A 68 -28.90 -21.02 -5.33
C ASP A 68 -28.17 -19.80 -4.76
N LEU A 69 -28.53 -18.60 -5.22
CA LEU A 69 -28.04 -17.36 -4.61
C LEU A 69 -28.53 -17.22 -3.16
N ASP A 70 -29.77 -17.62 -2.87
CA ASP A 70 -30.35 -17.54 -1.54
C ASP A 70 -29.66 -18.48 -0.54
N LYS A 71 -29.33 -19.71 -0.98
CA LYS A 71 -28.47 -20.63 -0.21
C LYS A 71 -27.11 -20.04 0.14
N LEU A 72 -26.54 -19.24 -0.77
CA LEU A 72 -25.24 -18.61 -0.60
C LEU A 72 -25.31 -17.23 0.06
N SER A 73 -26.51 -16.70 0.34
CA SER A 73 -26.72 -15.34 0.84
C SER A 73 -25.91 -15.03 2.09
N GLN A 74 -25.85 -15.96 3.05
CA GLN A 74 -25.08 -15.81 4.29
C GLN A 74 -23.57 -15.78 4.03
N LYS A 75 -23.08 -16.67 3.15
CA LYS A 75 -21.66 -16.75 2.78
C LYS A 75 -21.21 -15.49 2.03
N LEU A 76 -22.11 -14.89 1.26
CA LEU A 76 -21.88 -13.66 0.50
C LEU A 76 -22.21 -12.38 1.31
N HIS A 77 -22.56 -12.51 2.59
CA HIS A 77 -22.95 -11.42 3.48
C HIS A 77 -24.10 -10.54 2.93
N LEU A 78 -25.07 -11.18 2.27
CA LEU A 78 -26.30 -10.58 1.79
C LEU A 78 -27.32 -10.55 2.93
N ASN A 79 -27.10 -9.67 3.91
CA ASN A 79 -27.85 -9.65 5.19
C ASN A 79 -29.39 -9.56 5.06
N LYS A 80 -29.91 -9.05 3.93
CA LYS A 80 -31.35 -8.89 3.66
C LYS A 80 -31.91 -9.94 2.69
N GLY A 81 -31.12 -10.98 2.37
CA GLY A 81 -31.47 -12.04 1.42
C GLY A 81 -31.15 -11.70 -0.04
N ALA A 82 -31.22 -12.73 -0.90
CA ALA A 82 -30.91 -12.61 -2.33
C ALA A 82 -31.89 -11.68 -3.05
N SER A 83 -33.19 -11.83 -2.80
CA SER A 83 -34.24 -11.03 -3.44
C SER A 83 -34.05 -9.53 -3.21
N HIS A 84 -33.85 -9.11 -1.94
CA HIS A 84 -33.61 -7.71 -1.61
C HIS A 84 -32.36 -7.16 -2.30
N PHE A 85 -31.30 -7.96 -2.40
CA PHE A 85 -30.05 -7.56 -3.04
C PHE A 85 -30.24 -7.31 -4.55
N ILE A 86 -30.96 -8.19 -5.24
CA ILE A 86 -31.27 -8.06 -6.67
C ILE A 86 -32.06 -6.76 -6.92
N HIS A 87 -33.11 -6.51 -6.12
CA HIS A 87 -33.92 -5.30 -6.24
C HIS A 87 -33.17 -4.01 -5.91
N LYS A 88 -32.08 -4.08 -5.14
CA LYS A 88 -31.23 -2.93 -4.84
C LYS A 88 -30.35 -2.50 -6.02
N TYR A 89 -30.01 -3.41 -6.93
CA TYR A 89 -29.09 -3.17 -8.05
C TYR A 89 -29.67 -3.58 -9.42
N PRO A 90 -30.83 -3.03 -9.84
CA PRO A 90 -31.51 -3.42 -11.07
C PRO A 90 -30.73 -3.05 -12.35
N HIS A 91 -29.78 -2.11 -12.25
CA HIS A 91 -28.92 -1.72 -13.37
C HIS A 91 -27.78 -2.73 -13.62
N ILE A 92 -27.47 -3.56 -12.64
CA ILE A 92 -26.39 -4.56 -12.72
C ILE A 92 -26.96 -5.94 -13.04
N PHE A 93 -28.06 -6.30 -12.37
CA PHE A 93 -28.66 -7.62 -12.46
C PHE A 93 -30.00 -7.57 -13.16
N SER A 94 -30.15 -8.43 -14.18
CA SER A 94 -31.40 -8.67 -14.88
C SER A 94 -32.06 -9.93 -14.32
N PHE A 95 -33.29 -9.79 -13.84
CA PHE A 95 -34.04 -10.88 -13.22
C PHE A 95 -35.22 -11.32 -14.09
N SER A 96 -35.10 -12.50 -14.68
CA SER A 96 -36.13 -13.18 -15.47
C SER A 96 -36.46 -14.52 -14.79
N LYS A 97 -37.44 -14.49 -13.88
CA LYS A 97 -37.81 -15.62 -13.01
C LYS A 97 -37.78 -16.97 -13.75
N PRO A 98 -37.07 -18.00 -13.24
CA PRO A 98 -36.34 -18.05 -11.96
C PRO A 98 -34.85 -17.66 -12.04
N LEU A 99 -34.36 -17.18 -13.19
CA LEU A 99 -32.95 -16.95 -13.46
C LEU A 99 -32.53 -15.50 -13.18
N LEU A 100 -31.35 -15.36 -12.60
CA LEU A 100 -30.61 -14.12 -12.45
C LEU A 100 -29.49 -14.07 -13.47
N SER A 101 -29.36 -12.96 -14.18
CA SER A 101 -28.30 -12.72 -15.16
C SER A 101 -27.73 -11.32 -14.97
N LEU A 102 -26.62 -11.02 -15.65
CA LEU A 102 -26.08 -9.66 -15.70
C LEU A 102 -26.75 -8.88 -16.83
N THR A 103 -26.98 -7.60 -16.62
CA THR A 103 -27.44 -6.68 -17.68
C THR A 103 -26.33 -6.47 -18.70
N ASP A 104 -26.67 -6.17 -19.97
CA ASP A 104 -25.69 -5.92 -21.04
C ASP A 104 -24.67 -4.84 -20.67
N ALA A 105 -25.12 -3.78 -20.00
CA ALA A 105 -24.24 -2.72 -19.48
C ALA A 105 -23.21 -3.26 -18.48
N ALA A 106 -23.61 -4.17 -17.58
CA ALA A 106 -22.73 -4.78 -16.60
C ALA A 106 -21.74 -5.77 -17.25
N ILE A 107 -22.18 -6.49 -18.29
CA ILE A 107 -21.33 -7.37 -19.08
C ILE A 107 -20.25 -6.56 -19.81
N GLU A 108 -20.63 -5.43 -20.44
CA GLU A 108 -19.68 -4.57 -21.13
C GLU A 108 -18.67 -3.92 -20.17
N ILE A 109 -19.12 -3.47 -19.00
CA ILE A 109 -18.21 -2.98 -17.94
C ILE A 109 -17.23 -4.08 -17.53
N HIS A 110 -17.71 -5.29 -17.26
CA HIS A 110 -16.85 -6.41 -16.89
C HIS A 110 -15.83 -6.71 -18.00
N ARG A 111 -16.25 -6.71 -19.27
CA ARG A 111 -15.34 -6.91 -20.41
C ARG A 111 -14.24 -5.85 -20.46
N ARG A 112 -14.59 -4.58 -20.24
CA ARG A 112 -13.60 -3.48 -20.19
C ARG A 112 -12.65 -3.61 -19.02
N GLU A 113 -13.15 -3.97 -17.84
CA GLU A 113 -12.33 -4.25 -16.65
C GLU A 113 -11.33 -5.37 -16.93
N SER A 114 -11.79 -6.50 -17.48
CA SER A 114 -10.91 -7.61 -17.85
C SER A 114 -9.86 -7.21 -18.88
N ALA A 115 -10.25 -6.46 -19.91
CA ALA A 115 -9.31 -5.96 -20.91
C ALA A 115 -8.26 -5.00 -20.32
N ALA A 116 -8.67 -4.13 -19.40
CA ALA A 116 -7.76 -3.24 -18.70
C ALA A 116 -6.77 -4.02 -17.80
N ILE A 117 -7.24 -5.06 -17.09
CA ILE A 117 -6.38 -5.92 -16.27
C ILE A 117 -5.34 -6.63 -17.15
N GLU A 118 -5.77 -7.25 -18.25
CA GLU A 118 -4.85 -7.93 -19.19
C GLU A 118 -3.85 -6.94 -19.82
N ALA A 119 -4.26 -5.70 -20.12
CA ALA A 119 -3.35 -4.66 -20.63
C ALA A 119 -2.27 -4.26 -19.61
N THR A 120 -2.52 -4.43 -18.31
CA THR A 120 -1.51 -4.18 -17.27
C THR A 120 -0.56 -5.36 -17.02
N ALA A 121 -0.87 -6.55 -17.55
CA ALA A 121 -0.10 -7.75 -17.31
C ALA A 121 1.41 -7.61 -17.64
N PRO A 122 1.83 -6.99 -18.76
CA PRO A 122 3.26 -6.81 -19.06
C PRO A 122 3.99 -5.99 -17.99
N ALA A 123 3.35 -4.95 -17.45
CA ALA A 123 3.94 -4.13 -16.39
C ALA A 123 4.04 -4.89 -15.07
N VAL A 124 3.08 -5.75 -14.76
CA VAL A 124 3.11 -6.62 -13.58
C VAL A 124 4.21 -7.68 -13.72
N ILE A 125 4.37 -8.28 -14.90
CA ILE A 125 5.46 -9.20 -15.21
C ILE A 125 6.81 -8.51 -15.02
N ASP A 126 7.01 -7.31 -15.59
CA ASP A 126 8.25 -6.54 -15.44
C ASP A 126 8.61 -6.26 -13.98
N ARG A 127 7.63 -5.86 -13.16
CA ARG A 127 7.82 -5.67 -11.71
C ARG A 127 8.24 -6.95 -11.01
N LEU A 128 7.63 -8.08 -11.35
CA LEU A 128 7.96 -9.38 -10.76
C LEU A 128 9.35 -9.86 -11.19
N VAL A 129 9.70 -9.71 -12.47
CA VAL A 129 11.05 -10.01 -12.98
C VAL A 129 12.08 -9.14 -12.27
N ARG A 130 11.84 -7.84 -12.11
CA ARG A 130 12.75 -6.93 -11.40
C ARG A 130 12.95 -7.35 -9.95
N LEU A 131 11.86 -7.66 -9.24
CA LEU A 131 11.92 -8.12 -7.85
C LEU A 131 12.78 -9.39 -7.72
N LEU A 132 12.54 -10.40 -8.56
CA LEU A 132 13.30 -11.65 -8.51
C LEU A 132 14.74 -11.46 -8.99
N SER A 133 14.99 -10.55 -9.93
CA SER A 133 16.33 -10.21 -10.39
C SER A 133 17.18 -9.61 -9.27
N MET A 134 16.58 -8.83 -8.36
CA MET A 134 17.26 -8.30 -7.17
C MET A 134 17.57 -9.37 -6.12
N ALA A 135 16.88 -10.51 -6.14
CA ALA A 135 17.09 -11.63 -5.22
C ALA A 135 18.31 -12.50 -5.65
N THR A 136 19.44 -11.86 -5.96
CA THR A 136 20.66 -12.54 -6.44
C THR A 136 21.24 -13.50 -5.40
N ALA A 137 21.21 -13.12 -4.12
CA ALA A 137 21.71 -13.94 -3.01
C ALA A 137 20.98 -15.28 -2.86
N THR A 138 19.75 -15.39 -3.39
CA THR A 138 18.94 -16.61 -3.37
C THR A 138 18.76 -17.18 -4.78
N ALA A 139 19.71 -16.94 -5.70
CA ALA A 139 19.68 -17.43 -7.07
C ALA A 139 18.38 -17.07 -7.83
N HIS A 140 17.92 -15.83 -7.67
CA HIS A 140 16.70 -15.29 -8.27
C HIS A 140 15.41 -16.03 -7.89
N SER A 141 15.39 -16.55 -6.66
CA SER A 141 14.26 -17.31 -6.13
C SER A 141 13.69 -16.70 -4.86
N VAL A 142 12.37 -16.76 -4.71
CA VAL A 142 11.63 -16.25 -3.54
C VAL A 142 10.51 -17.23 -3.19
N PRO A 143 10.26 -17.53 -1.89
CA PRO A 143 9.11 -18.32 -1.49
C PRO A 143 7.80 -17.71 -1.99
N LEU A 144 6.94 -18.51 -2.64
CA LEU A 144 5.68 -18.03 -3.23
C LEU A 144 4.79 -17.35 -2.18
N ARG A 145 4.80 -17.87 -0.93
CA ARG A 145 4.11 -17.26 0.22
C ARG A 145 4.48 -15.80 0.46
N ALA A 146 5.73 -15.42 0.20
CA ALA A 146 6.19 -14.05 0.39
C ALA A 146 5.58 -13.14 -0.69
N ILE A 147 5.55 -13.62 -1.94
CA ILE A 147 4.90 -12.93 -3.06
C ILE A 147 3.39 -12.76 -2.81
N ILE A 148 2.71 -13.81 -2.33
CA ILE A 148 1.28 -13.74 -1.96
C ILE A 148 1.03 -12.63 -0.93
N ARG A 149 1.93 -12.47 0.06
CA ARG A 149 1.79 -11.44 1.09
C ARG A 149 1.91 -10.01 0.55
N ILE A 150 2.75 -9.80 -0.47
CA ILE A 150 2.96 -8.47 -1.09
C ILE A 150 2.24 -8.31 -2.44
N ARG A 151 1.36 -9.24 -2.80
CA ARG A 151 0.76 -9.31 -4.15
C ARG A 151 0.08 -8.00 -4.57
N ARG A 152 -0.61 -7.35 -3.62
CA ARG A 152 -1.33 -6.09 -3.85
C ARG A 152 -0.36 -4.95 -4.18
N GLU A 153 0.78 -4.89 -3.48
CA GLU A 153 1.83 -3.90 -3.72
C GLU A 153 2.50 -4.09 -5.09
N LEU A 154 2.58 -5.34 -5.56
CA LEU A 154 3.09 -5.66 -6.90
C LEU A 154 2.04 -5.43 -8.01
N GLY A 155 0.77 -5.26 -7.65
CA GLY A 155 -0.34 -5.20 -8.61
C GLY A 155 -0.69 -6.57 -9.22
N LEU A 156 -0.38 -7.66 -8.52
CA LEU A 156 -0.70 -9.01 -8.97
C LEU A 156 -2.21 -9.31 -8.80
N PRO A 157 -2.85 -9.94 -9.81
CA PRO A 157 -4.20 -10.46 -9.68
C PRO A 157 -4.35 -11.49 -8.55
N ASP A 158 -5.57 -11.73 -8.08
CA ASP A 158 -5.81 -12.71 -7.03
C ASP A 158 -5.48 -14.15 -7.49
N ASP A 159 -5.60 -14.44 -8.78
CA ASP A 159 -5.28 -15.72 -9.42
C ASP A 159 -3.95 -15.68 -10.22
N PHE A 160 -3.02 -14.80 -9.82
CA PHE A 160 -1.74 -14.55 -10.53
C PHE A 160 -0.89 -15.81 -10.77
N GLU A 161 -1.02 -16.85 -9.93
CA GLU A 161 -0.35 -18.12 -10.15
C GLU A 161 -0.73 -18.72 -11.50
N ARG A 162 -2.03 -18.69 -11.84
CA ARG A 162 -2.53 -19.19 -13.12
C ARG A 162 -2.40 -18.16 -14.23
N THR A 163 -2.73 -16.90 -13.96
CA THR A 163 -2.82 -15.85 -15.01
C THR A 163 -1.47 -15.24 -15.38
N ILE A 164 -0.53 -15.15 -14.44
CA ILE A 164 0.80 -14.58 -14.67
C ILE A 164 1.86 -15.66 -14.69
N ILE A 165 1.98 -16.49 -13.65
CA ILE A 165 3.09 -17.45 -13.55
C ILE A 165 2.94 -18.57 -14.59
N SER A 166 1.83 -19.31 -14.61
CA SER A 166 1.64 -20.43 -15.55
C SER A 166 1.59 -19.99 -17.01
N ARG A 167 1.13 -18.76 -17.32
CA ARG A 167 1.11 -18.22 -18.69
C ARG A 167 2.48 -17.78 -19.19
N ASN A 168 3.47 -17.60 -18.30
CA ASN A 168 4.79 -17.08 -18.64
C ASN A 168 5.92 -18.05 -18.16
N PRO A 169 5.92 -19.32 -18.62
CA PRO A 169 6.91 -20.32 -18.20
C PRO A 169 8.35 -19.95 -18.62
N ASP A 170 8.45 -19.15 -19.68
CA ASP A 170 9.67 -18.55 -20.17
C ASP A 170 10.40 -17.66 -19.15
N PHE A 171 9.64 -17.01 -18.28
CA PHE A 171 10.19 -16.13 -17.24
C PHE A 171 10.16 -16.80 -15.88
N PHE A 172 9.11 -17.55 -15.56
CA PHE A 172 8.88 -18.03 -14.20
C PHE A 172 8.81 -19.55 -14.14
N SER A 173 9.30 -20.10 -13.04
CA SER A 173 9.16 -21.51 -12.71
C SER A 173 8.80 -21.68 -11.25
N LEU A 174 7.84 -22.56 -10.97
CA LEU A 174 7.49 -22.95 -9.61
C LEU A 174 8.15 -24.29 -9.30
N ARG A 175 8.78 -24.37 -8.13
CA ARG A 175 9.35 -25.61 -7.59
C ARG A 175 8.87 -25.85 -6.17
N ASP A 176 8.80 -27.10 -5.77
CA ASP A 176 8.54 -27.43 -4.37
C ASP A 176 9.69 -26.95 -3.48
N ASN A 177 9.33 -26.43 -2.31
CA ASN A 177 10.29 -26.00 -1.33
C ASN A 177 10.86 -27.22 -0.57
N PRO A 178 12.17 -27.50 -0.65
CA PRO A 178 12.76 -28.63 0.07
C PRO A 178 12.73 -28.44 1.60
N ARG A 179 12.60 -27.19 2.09
CA ARG A 179 12.63 -26.87 3.52
C ARG A 179 11.27 -26.99 4.20
N GLU A 180 10.17 -26.89 3.44
CA GLU A 180 8.81 -26.83 3.99
C GLU A 180 7.80 -27.53 3.09
N ARG A 181 7.02 -28.46 3.65
CA ARG A 181 6.01 -29.23 2.92
C ARG A 181 4.88 -28.33 2.40
N ASN A 182 4.32 -28.66 1.24
CA ASN A 182 3.20 -27.96 0.60
C ASN A 182 3.45 -26.47 0.33
N THR A 183 4.70 -26.06 0.16
CA THR A 183 5.05 -24.68 -0.20
C THR A 183 5.87 -24.68 -1.47
N HIS A 184 5.70 -23.64 -2.29
CA HIS A 184 6.41 -23.49 -3.54
C HIS A 184 7.39 -22.31 -3.48
N ILE A 185 8.45 -22.42 -4.25
CA ILE A 185 9.44 -21.37 -4.51
C ILE A 185 9.22 -20.91 -5.94
N LEU A 186 9.05 -19.60 -6.11
CA LEU A 186 9.03 -18.94 -7.40
C LEU A 186 10.47 -18.62 -7.81
N ILE A 187 10.85 -19.07 -8.99
CA ILE A 187 12.18 -18.90 -9.56
C ILE A 187 12.05 -18.09 -10.85
N LEU A 188 12.90 -17.09 -11.01
CA LEU A 188 13.09 -16.42 -12.29
C LEU A 188 14.06 -17.24 -13.14
N ASN A 189 13.67 -17.52 -14.39
CA ASN A 189 14.55 -18.07 -15.42
C ASN A 189 15.29 -16.89 -16.07
N PRO A 190 16.56 -16.66 -15.73
CA PRO A 190 17.26 -15.46 -16.16
C PRO A 190 17.51 -15.50 -17.68
N LYS A 191 16.93 -14.53 -18.40
CA LYS A 191 17.28 -14.23 -19.79
C LYS A 191 18.11 -12.94 -19.82
N PRO A 192 19.02 -12.74 -20.79
CA PRO A 192 19.80 -11.50 -20.89
C PRO A 192 18.91 -10.24 -21.00
N SER A 193 17.72 -10.35 -21.60
CA SER A 193 16.72 -9.28 -21.62
C SER A 193 16.14 -8.94 -20.25
N CYS A 194 16.17 -9.87 -19.30
CA CYS A 194 15.66 -9.68 -17.94
C CYS A 194 16.56 -8.81 -17.07
N PHE A 195 17.73 -8.38 -17.53
CA PHE A 195 18.67 -7.58 -16.74
C PHE A 195 18.85 -6.14 -17.23
N ASN A 196 18.15 -5.75 -18.30
CA ASN A 196 18.18 -4.39 -18.83
C ASN A 196 17.28 -3.44 -18.02
N PHE A 197 17.49 -3.37 -16.70
CA PHE A 197 16.77 -2.46 -15.84
C PHE A 197 17.53 -1.14 -15.72
N THR A 198 16.93 -0.07 -16.24
CA THR A 198 17.34 1.29 -15.86
C THR A 198 16.39 1.76 -14.77
N PRO A 199 16.86 1.96 -13.52
CA PRO A 199 16.03 2.54 -12.47
C PRO A 199 15.46 3.89 -12.93
N SER A 200 14.25 4.27 -12.50
CA SER A 200 13.65 5.56 -12.85
C SER A 200 14.53 6.76 -12.44
N VAL A 201 15.31 6.62 -11.36
CA VAL A 201 16.30 7.61 -10.96
C VAL A 201 17.43 7.75 -11.99
N GLU A 202 17.83 6.64 -12.61
CA GLU A 202 18.89 6.61 -13.62
C GLU A 202 18.42 7.17 -14.96
N THR A 203 17.15 6.93 -15.34
CA THR A 203 16.55 7.61 -16.50
C THR A 203 16.46 9.12 -16.28
N TRP A 204 16.09 9.56 -15.06
CA TRP A 204 16.11 10.96 -14.68
C TRP A 204 17.53 11.55 -14.74
N ARG A 205 18.54 10.89 -14.16
CA ARG A 205 19.95 11.35 -14.23
C ARG A 205 20.42 11.53 -15.66
N LYS A 206 20.21 10.53 -16.52
CA LYS A 206 20.56 10.59 -17.95
C LYS A 206 19.87 11.74 -18.67
N ARG A 207 18.59 11.99 -18.35
CA ARG A 207 17.84 13.15 -18.86
C ARG A 207 18.43 14.48 -18.35
N CYS A 208 18.84 14.53 -17.09
CA CYS A 208 19.41 15.73 -16.48
C CYS A 208 20.86 16.02 -16.88
N SER A 209 21.59 15.01 -17.36
CA SER A 209 22.90 15.19 -17.99
C SER A 209 22.82 15.78 -19.40
N SER A 210 21.62 15.88 -19.99
CA SER A 210 21.38 16.59 -21.25
C SER A 210 21.36 18.10 -21.02
N PRO A 211 21.88 18.94 -21.95
CA PRO A 211 21.91 20.40 -21.81
C PRO A 211 20.53 21.10 -21.77
N SER A 212 19.43 20.35 -21.82
CA SER A 212 18.07 20.87 -21.70
C SER A 212 17.71 21.24 -20.25
N PRO A 213 16.92 22.30 -20.02
CA PRO A 213 16.45 22.66 -18.68
C PRO A 213 15.75 21.47 -18.01
N CYS A 214 16.26 21.08 -16.85
CA CYS A 214 15.69 19.99 -16.06
C CYS A 214 14.50 20.53 -15.26
N PRO A 215 13.31 19.92 -15.32
CA PRO A 215 12.25 20.25 -14.38
C PRO A 215 12.75 19.93 -12.97
N GLU A 216 12.63 20.92 -12.09
CA GLU A 216 13.01 20.84 -10.69
C GLU A 216 12.27 19.67 -10.02
N MET A 217 12.98 18.86 -9.23
CA MET A 217 12.35 17.77 -8.48
C MET A 217 11.54 18.38 -7.33
N GLU A 218 10.26 18.62 -7.54
CA GLU A 218 9.33 19.14 -6.52
C GLU A 218 9.23 18.25 -5.27
N PHE A 219 9.64 16.97 -5.38
CA PHE A 219 9.57 15.97 -4.31
C PHE A 219 10.90 15.26 -4.07
N ALA A 220 11.96 16.02 -3.77
CA ALA A 220 13.17 15.44 -3.22
C ALA A 220 13.01 15.23 -1.70
N PHE A 221 12.98 13.98 -1.24
CA PHE A 221 13.20 13.70 0.18
C PHE A 221 14.64 14.11 0.52
N LYS A 222 14.80 15.07 1.45
CA LYS A 222 16.11 15.34 2.05
C LYS A 222 16.50 14.11 2.87
N ASN A 223 17.31 13.22 2.30
CA ASN A 223 17.97 12.17 3.08
C ASN A 223 19.04 12.83 3.95
N GLY A 224 18.64 13.37 5.09
CA GLY A 224 19.54 13.73 6.16
C GLY A 224 19.92 12.46 6.92
N TYR A 225 21.05 11.85 6.57
CA TYR A 225 21.67 10.89 7.48
C TYR A 225 22.07 11.65 8.77
N PRO A 226 21.68 11.19 9.97
CA PRO A 226 22.14 11.82 11.20
C PRO A 226 23.67 11.70 11.27
N GLN A 227 24.36 12.83 11.40
CA GLN A 227 25.80 12.88 11.68
C GLN A 227 26.04 12.38 13.11
N SER A 228 26.09 11.07 13.30
CA SER A 228 26.69 10.50 14.50
C SER A 228 27.70 9.46 14.04
N GLU A 229 28.96 9.89 13.94
CA GLU A 229 30.20 9.12 13.99
C GLU A 229 31.27 9.80 13.13
N GLN A 230 31.81 10.92 13.62
CA GLN A 230 33.13 11.43 13.22
C GLN A 230 33.60 12.39 14.31
N GLY A 231 34.28 11.82 15.29
CA GLY A 231 34.80 12.54 16.45
C GLY A 231 35.79 11.68 17.23
N ILE A 232 36.73 11.04 16.54
CA ILE A 232 38.00 10.65 17.16
C ILE A 232 39.00 11.71 16.70
N GLN A 233 39.34 12.58 17.64
CA GLN A 233 40.20 13.73 17.46
C GLN A 233 41.63 13.26 17.76
N ASP A 234 42.39 12.96 16.71
CA ASP A 234 43.82 12.74 16.84
C ASP A 234 44.52 14.10 16.78
N LYS A 235 45.32 14.41 17.80
CA LYS A 235 46.12 15.63 17.89
C LYS A 235 47.42 15.44 17.14
N GLY A 236 47.68 16.28 16.14
CA GLY A 236 48.97 16.34 15.45
C GLY A 236 49.24 17.73 14.87
N GLU A 237 50.08 18.47 15.60
CA GLU A 237 51.02 19.52 15.21
C GLU A 237 50.93 20.14 13.80
N GLY A 238 50.89 21.47 13.80
CA GLY A 238 50.93 22.31 12.61
C GLY A 238 52.34 22.53 12.08
N VAL A 239 52.40 22.92 10.80
CA VAL A 239 53.48 23.70 10.19
C VAL A 239 52.84 24.64 9.15
N ALA A 240 53.50 25.77 8.96
CA ALA A 240 53.00 27.03 8.46
C ALA A 240 52.87 27.15 6.92
N GLU A 241 52.29 28.30 6.55
CA GLU A 241 52.76 29.18 5.46
C GLU A 241 52.33 28.88 4.02
N ALA A 242 51.45 29.74 3.48
CA ALA A 242 51.81 30.67 2.39
C ALA A 242 50.59 31.51 1.96
N ALA A 243 50.86 32.78 1.69
CA ALA A 243 49.92 33.87 1.46
C ALA A 243 49.66 34.15 -0.04
N LEU A 244 48.70 35.08 -0.25
CA LEU A 244 48.37 35.91 -1.45
C LEU A 244 47.26 35.42 -2.42
N PRO A 245 46.51 36.34 -3.06
CA PRO A 245 45.69 37.38 -2.41
C PRO A 245 44.25 37.46 -2.97
N ARG A 246 43.35 38.00 -2.12
CA ARG A 246 41.99 38.42 -2.47
C ARG A 246 42.00 39.61 -3.42
N ALA A 247 41.38 39.46 -4.59
CA ALA A 247 40.94 40.57 -5.42
C ALA A 247 39.65 41.19 -4.83
N ARG A 248 39.69 42.50 -4.63
CA ARG A 248 38.62 43.36 -4.11
C ARG A 248 37.91 44.01 -5.29
N THR A 249 36.61 43.80 -5.43
CA THR A 249 35.76 44.74 -6.20
C THR A 249 34.48 45.04 -5.42
N LYS A 250 34.28 46.33 -5.14
CA LYS A 250 33.11 46.94 -4.51
C LYS A 250 31.91 46.96 -5.46
N ARG A 251 30.72 46.77 -4.89
CA ARG A 251 29.43 47.47 -5.13
C ARG A 251 28.46 46.83 -4.11
N GLY A 252 27.94 47.50 -3.08
CA GLY A 252 27.29 48.81 -3.06
C GLY A 252 25.80 48.58 -3.28
N GLY A 253 24.99 48.69 -2.21
CA GLY A 253 23.52 48.69 -2.32
C GLY A 253 22.83 47.90 -1.21
N ASP A 254 22.24 48.64 -0.28
CA ASP A 254 21.42 48.20 0.85
C ASP A 254 20.24 47.29 0.46
N GLN A 255 19.97 46.29 1.29
CA GLN A 255 18.70 46.17 2.03
C GLN A 255 18.71 44.95 2.96
N GLU A 256 18.65 45.27 4.24
CA GLU A 256 18.46 44.37 5.36
C GLU A 256 16.96 44.07 5.47
N LEU A 257 16.56 42.81 5.30
CA LEU A 257 15.29 42.31 5.83
C LEU A 257 15.53 40.93 6.45
N GLY A 258 15.37 40.90 7.76
CA GLY A 258 15.68 39.77 8.63
C GLY A 258 14.82 38.54 8.35
N LEU A 259 15.47 37.40 8.50
CA LEU A 259 14.86 36.10 8.72
C LEU A 259 13.99 36.15 9.97
N VAL A 260 12.67 36.17 9.80
CA VAL A 260 11.72 35.94 10.90
C VAL A 260 11.51 34.44 11.02
N GLY A 261 12.04 33.89 12.12
CA GLY A 261 11.93 32.49 12.46
C GLY A 261 10.53 32.07 12.89
N TRP A 262 10.27 30.78 12.67
CA TRP A 262 9.20 29.96 13.22
C TRP A 262 8.90 30.24 14.70
N ARG A 263 7.65 30.60 15.03
CA ARG A 263 7.08 30.40 16.37
C ARG A 263 5.61 29.95 16.28
N ASN A 264 5.33 28.81 16.90
CA ASN A 264 4.02 28.36 17.37
C ASN A 264 2.85 28.33 16.37
N GLY A 265 3.01 27.54 15.29
CA GLY A 265 2.00 26.57 14.87
C GLY A 265 0.54 27.04 14.70
N ARG A 266 0.29 28.16 14.03
CA ARG A 266 -1.08 28.53 13.61
C ARG A 266 -1.06 29.36 12.33
N TRP A 267 -1.78 28.91 11.31
CA TRP A 267 -2.13 29.74 10.16
C TRP A 267 -3.18 30.76 10.60
N GLY A 268 -2.83 32.04 10.56
CA GLY A 268 -3.78 33.14 10.68
C GLY A 268 -3.85 33.87 9.34
N LEU A 269 -4.99 33.76 8.65
CA LEU A 269 -5.34 34.70 7.58
C LEU A 269 -5.62 36.05 8.22
N SER A 270 -4.82 37.07 7.91
CA SER A 270 -5.20 38.47 8.13
C SER A 270 -5.23 39.15 6.77
N MET A 271 -6.43 39.29 6.22
CA MET A 271 -6.72 40.38 5.29
C MET A 271 -6.73 41.67 6.11
N ASN A 272 -5.98 42.67 5.67
CA ASN A 272 -6.26 44.05 6.04
C ASN A 272 -6.45 44.85 4.76
N PHE A 273 -7.52 45.66 4.79
CA PHE A 273 -7.88 46.69 3.82
C PHE A 273 -6.75 47.68 3.57
#